data_AF-A0A7L4YML4-F1
#
_entry.id   AF-A0A7L4YML4-F1
#
_cell.length_a   1.000
_cell.length_b   1.000
_cell.length_c   1.000
_cell.angle_alpha   90.00
_cell.angle_beta   90.00
_cell.angle_gamma   90.00
#
_symmetry.space_group_name_H-M   'P 1'
#
loop_
_entity.id
_entity.type
_entity.pdbx_description
1 polymer ?
#
loop_
_entity_poly.entity_id
_entity_poly.type
_entity_poly.pdbx_seq_one_letter_code
_entity_poly.pdbx_strand_id
1 'polypeptide(L)'
;MPAHSEGQARVDRIVLAFTGLLTLTMVGMLINSPGLTMVPIPLMVALLTLLATLRPGNHWPARNVLLAQGIFHLCSLAIWLVAWLAVGNNEVTIAGMTTSMGMLVVIGWPFYTITSSLLYAYCSTYSKAIAQVTADAPDRN
;
A
#
# COMPACT_ATOMS: atom_id res chain seq x y z
N MET A 1 10.94 -31.95 1.60
CA MET A 1 9.58 -31.56 2.01
C MET A 1 9.66 -30.34 2.92
N PRO A 2 8.83 -29.29 2.75
CA PRO A 2 8.28 -28.76 1.49
C PRO A 2 8.34 -27.21 1.41
N ALA A 3 8.13 -26.66 0.22
CA ALA A 3 7.90 -25.24 -0.06
C ALA A 3 6.68 -24.60 0.69
N HIS A 4 6.04 -25.34 1.60
CA HIS A 4 4.96 -24.85 2.46
C HIS A 4 5.45 -23.86 3.54
N SER A 5 6.70 -23.96 4.00
CA SER A 5 7.20 -23.11 5.09
C SER A 5 7.37 -21.64 4.71
N GLU A 6 7.80 -21.36 3.47
CA GLU A 6 8.00 -19.97 3.01
C GLU A 6 6.67 -19.23 2.80
N GLY A 7 5.66 -19.91 2.25
CA GLY A 7 4.33 -19.34 2.07
C GLY A 7 3.68 -18.96 3.41
N GLN A 8 3.77 -19.85 4.40
CA GLN A 8 3.20 -19.64 5.73
C GLN A 8 3.94 -18.52 6.49
N ALA A 9 5.27 -18.49 6.46
CA ALA A 9 6.05 -17.41 7.08
C ALA A 9 5.78 -16.04 6.47
N ARG A 10 5.49 -15.97 5.16
CA ARG A 10 5.09 -14.72 4.49
C ARG A 10 3.72 -14.26 4.99
N VAL A 11 2.75 -15.16 5.05
CA VAL A 11 1.40 -14.85 5.57
C VAL A 11 1.47 -14.38 7.03
N ASP A 12 2.25 -15.06 7.88
CA ASP A 12 2.41 -14.67 9.29
C ASP A 12 2.97 -13.25 9.45
N ARG A 13 3.95 -12.85 8.63
CA ARG A 13 4.49 -11.48 8.63
C ARG A 13 3.46 -10.45 8.18
N ILE A 14 2.63 -10.79 7.19
CA ILE A 14 1.54 -9.92 6.73
C ILE A 14 0.53 -9.71 7.85
N VAL A 15 0.10 -10.82 8.48
CA VAL A 15 -0.85 -10.77 9.58
C VAL A 15 -0.29 -9.93 10.72
N LEU A 16 0.97 -10.17 11.14
CA LEU A 16 1.61 -9.40 12.20
C LEU A 16 1.68 -7.89 11.88
N ALA A 17 2.05 -7.54 10.65
CA ALA A 17 2.13 -6.14 10.23
C ALA A 17 0.73 -5.48 10.20
N PHE A 18 -0.28 -6.17 9.68
CA PHE A 18 -1.66 -5.69 9.66
C PHE A 18 -2.23 -5.55 11.06
N THR A 19 -2.02 -6.55 11.92
CA THR A 19 -2.42 -6.49 13.33
C THR A 19 -1.76 -5.30 14.01
N GLY A 20 -0.44 -5.08 13.84
CA GLY A 20 0.25 -3.94 14.41
C GLY A 20 -0.32 -2.59 13.94
N LEU A 21 -0.62 -2.47 12.65
CA LEU A 21 -1.23 -1.26 12.09
C LEU A 21 -2.66 -1.03 12.61
N LEU A 22 -3.47 -2.08 12.73
CA LEU A 22 -4.81 -1.99 13.30
C LEU A 22 -4.79 -1.65 14.79
N THR A 23 -3.85 -2.23 15.55
CA THR A 23 -3.63 -1.87 16.95
C THR A 23 -3.23 -0.40 17.07
N LEU A 24 -2.40 0.11 16.16
CA LEU A 24 -2.04 1.54 16.13
C LEU A 24 -3.27 2.42 15.88
N THR A 25 -4.15 2.02 14.95
CA THR A 25 -5.44 2.69 14.72
C THR A 25 -6.29 2.71 15.99
N MET A 26 -6.42 1.57 16.68
CA MET A 26 -7.19 1.47 17.92
C MET A 26 -6.63 2.37 19.02
N VAL A 27 -5.31 2.39 19.22
CA VAL A 27 -4.66 3.32 20.16
C VAL A 27 -4.94 4.77 19.76
N GLY A 28 -4.87 5.08 18.47
CA GLY A 28 -5.21 6.40 17.93
C GLY A 28 -6.63 6.85 18.26
N MET A 29 -7.60 5.95 18.11
CA MET A 29 -8.99 6.21 18.51
C MET A 29 -9.12 6.43 20.01
N LEU A 30 -8.44 5.63 20.84
CA LEU A 30 -8.50 5.74 22.31
C LEU A 30 -7.96 7.08 22.83
N ILE A 31 -6.91 7.62 22.22
CA ILE A 31 -6.32 8.90 22.63
C ILE A 31 -6.81 10.09 21.79
N ASN A 32 -7.83 9.88 20.95
CA ASN A 32 -8.36 10.87 20.00
C ASN A 32 -7.28 11.54 19.14
N SER A 33 -6.29 10.75 18.69
CA SER A 33 -5.25 11.19 17.79
C SER A 33 -5.65 10.88 16.35
N PRO A 34 -5.95 11.91 15.53
CA PRO A 34 -6.24 11.70 14.12
C PRO A 34 -5.04 11.09 13.38
N GLY A 35 -3.80 11.32 13.87
CA GLY A 35 -2.58 10.89 13.19
C GLY A 35 -2.40 9.39 13.25
N LEU A 36 -2.55 8.85 14.45
CA LEU A 36 -2.51 7.41 14.67
C LEU A 36 -3.67 6.66 14.03
N THR A 37 -4.78 7.36 13.76
CA THR A 37 -5.95 6.78 13.08
C THR A 37 -5.79 6.79 11.56
N MET A 38 -5.16 7.83 11.00
CA MET A 38 -5.02 8.01 9.55
C MET A 38 -3.76 7.38 8.95
N VAL A 39 -2.61 7.44 9.65
CA VAL A 39 -1.31 6.90 9.17
C VAL A 39 -1.33 5.40 8.83
N PRO A 40 -2.06 4.53 9.55
CA PRO A 40 -2.12 3.11 9.22
C PRO A 40 -2.66 2.82 7.80
N ILE A 41 -3.54 3.67 7.26
CA ILE A 41 -4.17 3.45 5.96
C ILE A 41 -3.16 3.47 4.80
N PRO A 42 -2.35 4.53 4.59
CA PRO A 42 -1.32 4.53 3.55
C PRO A 42 -0.25 3.45 3.78
N LEU A 43 0.04 3.10 5.04
CA LEU A 43 1.00 2.04 5.37
C LEU A 43 0.50 0.66 4.98
N MET A 44 -0.78 0.34 5.23
CA MET A 44 -1.39 -0.92 4.78
C MET A 44 -1.32 -1.04 3.25
N VAL A 45 -1.63 0.05 2.53
CA VAL A 45 -1.54 0.07 1.07
C VAL A 45 -0.10 -0.16 0.61
N ALA A 46 0.88 0.50 1.23
CA ALA A 46 2.31 0.32 0.92
C ALA A 46 2.81 -1.10 1.18
N LEU A 47 2.36 -1.73 2.26
CA LEU A 47 2.69 -3.12 2.55
C LEU A 47 2.10 -4.04 1.48
N LEU A 48 0.81 -3.88 1.15
CA LEU A 48 0.14 -4.72 0.14
C LEU A 48 0.76 -4.57 -1.25
N THR A 49 1.07 -3.34 -1.68
CA THR A 49 1.70 -3.09 -2.98
C THR A 49 3.12 -3.65 -3.02
N LEU A 50 3.93 -3.44 -1.97
CA LEU A 50 5.26 -4.01 -1.88
C LEU A 50 5.20 -5.54 -1.97
N LEU A 51 4.34 -6.17 -1.17
CA LEU A 51 4.13 -7.63 -1.18
C LEU A 51 3.66 -8.15 -2.53
N ALA A 52 2.79 -7.43 -3.23
CA ALA A 52 2.33 -7.80 -4.56
C ALA A 52 3.46 -7.77 -5.61
N THR A 53 4.51 -6.99 -5.38
CA THR A 53 5.63 -6.82 -6.31
C THR A 53 6.88 -7.62 -5.99
N LEU A 54 6.94 -8.23 -4.80
CA LEU A 54 8.03 -9.12 -4.43
C LEU A 54 7.99 -10.37 -5.31
N ARG A 55 9.15 -10.69 -5.91
CA ARG A 55 9.30 -11.85 -6.78
C ARG A 55 9.37 -13.15 -5.96
N PRO A 56 9.16 -14.32 -6.58
CA PRO A 56 9.45 -15.61 -5.95
C PRO A 56 10.87 -15.62 -5.33
N GLY A 57 11.00 -16.12 -4.10
CA GLY A 57 12.25 -16.09 -3.32
C GLY A 57 12.57 -14.74 -2.65
N ASN A 58 11.58 -13.84 -2.49
CA ASN A 58 11.73 -12.56 -1.78
C ASN A 58 12.79 -11.62 -2.38
N HIS A 59 13.02 -11.71 -3.69
CA HIS A 59 13.92 -10.80 -4.40
C HIS A 59 13.26 -9.43 -4.58
N TRP A 60 14.08 -8.38 -4.45
CA TRP A 60 13.63 -7.00 -4.64
C TRP A 60 12.99 -6.79 -6.01
N PRO A 61 11.94 -5.95 -6.12
CA PRO A 61 11.30 -5.65 -7.39
C PRO A 61 12.28 -4.98 -8.37
N ALA A 62 11.97 -5.03 -9.66
CA ALA A 62 12.73 -4.29 -10.67
C ALA A 62 12.77 -2.80 -10.33
N ARG A 63 13.86 -2.12 -10.68
CA ARG A 63 14.02 -0.66 -10.46
C ARG A 63 12.82 0.15 -10.97
N ASN A 64 12.26 -0.21 -12.12
CA ASN A 64 11.07 0.48 -12.67
C ASN A 64 9.82 0.30 -11.81
N VAL A 65 9.64 -0.88 -11.21
CA VAL A 65 8.52 -1.18 -10.30
C VAL A 65 8.68 -0.40 -8.99
N LEU A 66 9.90 -0.35 -8.45
CA LEU A 66 10.20 0.47 -7.27
C LEU A 66 9.97 1.97 -7.54
N LEU A 67 10.33 2.44 -8.74
CA LEU A 67 10.14 3.84 -9.11
C LEU A 67 8.65 4.18 -9.25
N ALA A 68 7.85 3.30 -9.87
CA ALA A 68 6.40 3.44 -9.95
C ALA A 68 5.73 3.44 -8.57
N GLN A 69 6.15 2.54 -7.67
CA GLN A 69 5.70 2.53 -6.28
C GLN A 69 6.10 3.81 -5.54
N GLY A 70 7.34 4.27 -5.71
CA GLY A 70 7.81 5.51 -5.11
C GLY A 70 6.96 6.71 -5.50
N ILE A 71 6.66 6.86 -6.80
CA ILE A 71 5.77 7.92 -7.30
C ILE A 71 4.37 7.78 -6.69
N PHE A 72 3.80 6.57 -6.70
CA PHE A 72 2.49 6.32 -6.11
C PHE A 72 2.42 6.70 -4.63
N HIS A 73 3.43 6.29 -3.84
CA HIS A 73 3.48 6.58 -2.41
C HIS A 73 3.77 8.06 -2.12
N LEU A 74 4.52 8.75 -2.96
CA LEU A 74 4.70 10.21 -2.88
C LEU A 74 3.40 10.96 -3.16
N CYS A 75 2.66 10.58 -4.21
CA CYS A 75 1.34 11.15 -4.50
C CYS A 75 0.36 10.87 -3.36
N SER A 76 0.36 9.63 -2.86
CA SER A 76 -0.44 9.24 -1.71
C SER A 76 -0.11 10.06 -0.46
N LEU A 77 1.18 10.25 -0.16
CA LEU A 77 1.64 11.07 0.95
C LEU A 77 1.16 12.51 0.82
N ALA A 78 1.25 13.11 -0.38
CA ALA A 78 0.77 14.46 -0.63
C ALA A 78 -0.74 14.60 -0.35
N ILE A 79 -1.55 13.64 -0.81
CA ILE A 79 -3.00 13.61 -0.54
C ILE A 79 -3.28 13.51 0.95
N TRP A 80 -2.56 12.64 1.67
CA TRP A 80 -2.72 12.49 3.12
C TRP A 80 -2.23 13.69 3.92
N LEU A 81 -1.22 14.40 3.44
CA LEU A 81 -0.74 15.62 4.06
C LEU A 81 -1.77 16.75 3.91
N VAL A 82 -2.44 16.83 2.76
CA VAL A 82 -3.60 17.73 2.58
C VAL A 82 -4.75 17.30 3.50
N ALA A 83 -5.02 16.00 3.62
CA ALA A 83 -6.05 15.48 4.55
C ALA A 83 -5.76 15.88 5.99
N TRP A 84 -4.51 15.73 6.41
CA TRP A 84 -4.03 16.07 7.74
C TRP A 84 -4.28 17.55 8.08
N LEU A 85 -3.90 18.44 7.16
CA LEU A 85 -4.12 19.88 7.31
C LEU A 85 -5.61 20.23 7.35
N ALA A 86 -6.42 19.55 6.53
CA ALA A 86 -7.85 19.79 6.48
C ALA A 86 -8.56 19.36 7.78
N VAL A 87 -8.19 18.21 8.37
CA VAL A 87 -8.76 17.71 9.62
C VAL A 87 -8.51 18.65 10.81
N GLY A 88 -7.44 19.46 10.77
CA GLY A 88 -7.18 20.48 11.77
C GLY A 88 -8.16 21.67 11.74
N ASN A 89 -9.01 21.78 10.72
CA ASN A 89 -9.92 22.90 10.54
C ASN A 89 -11.40 22.46 10.59
N ASN A 90 -12.03 22.64 11.75
CA ASN A 90 -13.40 22.19 12.03
C ASN A 90 -14.48 22.90 11.20
N GLU A 91 -14.15 24.00 10.52
CA GLU A 91 -15.10 24.74 9.68
C GLU A 91 -15.21 24.17 8.25
N VAL A 92 -14.29 23.27 7.87
CA VAL A 92 -14.21 22.75 6.50
C VAL A 92 -15.00 21.45 6.37
N THR A 93 -16.24 21.52 5.85
CA THR A 93 -16.99 20.32 5.47
C THR A 93 -16.68 19.92 4.03
N ILE A 94 -16.53 18.63 3.76
CA ILE A 94 -16.35 18.09 2.41
C ILE A 94 -17.61 17.30 2.04
N ALA A 95 -18.34 17.75 1.01
CA ALA A 95 -19.58 17.13 0.55
C ALA A 95 -20.63 16.93 1.66
N GLY A 96 -20.74 17.87 2.60
CA GLY A 96 -21.66 17.80 3.74
C GLY A 96 -21.24 16.84 4.86
N MET A 97 -20.06 16.21 4.75
CA MET A 97 -19.48 15.35 5.76
C MET A 97 -18.41 16.08 6.58
N THR A 98 -18.11 15.54 7.77
CA THR A 98 -16.92 15.94 8.53
C THR A 98 -15.68 15.80 7.66
N THR A 99 -14.69 16.67 7.84
CA THR A 99 -13.50 16.74 6.98
C THR A 99 -12.76 15.40 6.90
N SER A 100 -12.69 14.67 8.01
CA SER A 100 -12.11 13.33 8.08
C SER A 100 -12.86 12.32 7.21
N MET A 101 -14.19 12.31 7.28
CA MET A 101 -15.02 11.37 6.51
C MET A 101 -15.03 11.72 5.02
N GLY A 102 -15.11 13.01 4.68
CA GLY A 102 -15.07 13.46 3.30
C GLY A 102 -13.71 13.21 2.64
N MET A 103 -12.59 13.41 3.34
CA MET A 103 -11.27 13.05 2.82
C MET A 103 -11.16 11.56 2.51
N LEU A 104 -11.68 10.69 3.39
CA LEU A 104 -11.64 9.25 3.18
C LEU A 104 -12.49 8.80 2.00
N VAL A 105 -13.76 9.24 1.94
CA VAL A 105 -14.73 8.74 0.96
C VAL A 105 -14.58 9.39 -0.41
N VAL A 106 -14.31 10.70 -0.47
CA VAL A 106 -14.31 11.47 -1.72
C VAL A 106 -12.94 11.48 -2.39
N ILE A 107 -11.86 11.38 -1.63
CA ILE A 107 -10.50 11.53 -2.16
C ILE A 107 -9.70 10.24 -1.97
N GLY A 108 -9.53 9.79 -0.72
CA GLY A 108 -8.69 8.63 -0.40
C GLY A 108 -9.17 7.35 -1.08
N TRP A 109 -10.44 7.01 -0.94
CA TRP A 109 -11.02 5.78 -1.49
C TRP A 109 -10.96 5.71 -3.03
N PRO A 110 -11.41 6.70 -3.81
CA PRO A 110 -11.28 6.66 -5.27
C PRO A 110 -9.83 6.73 -5.73
N PHE A 111 -8.97 7.50 -5.04
CA PHE A 111 -7.54 7.47 -5.34
C PHE A 111 -7.02 6.04 -5.21
N TYR A 112 -7.21 5.40 -4.05
CA TYR A 112 -6.68 4.07 -3.82
C TYR A 112 -7.29 3.02 -4.74
N THR A 113 -8.61 2.97 -4.92
CA THR A 113 -9.25 1.94 -5.76
C THR A 113 -8.81 2.02 -7.22
N ILE A 114 -8.61 3.22 -7.77
CA ILE A 114 -8.19 3.40 -9.17
C ILE A 114 -6.68 3.21 -9.30
N THR A 115 -5.90 3.95 -8.51
CA THR A 115 -4.45 3.98 -8.68
C THR A 115 -3.77 2.70 -8.19
N SER A 116 -4.31 2.01 -7.17
CA SER A 116 -3.77 0.71 -6.76
C SER A 116 -4.02 -0.36 -7.82
N SER A 117 -5.18 -0.33 -8.49
CA SER A 117 -5.52 -1.26 -9.56
C SER A 117 -4.62 -1.07 -10.77
N LEU A 118 -4.37 0.19 -11.17
CA LEU A 118 -3.42 0.53 -12.23
C LEU A 118 -1.98 0.12 -11.87
N LEU A 119 -1.55 0.39 -10.64
CA LEU A 119 -0.23 0.00 -10.15
C LEU A 119 -0.08 -1.53 -10.17
N TYR A 120 -1.10 -2.26 -9.73
CA TYR A 120 -1.11 -3.72 -9.78
C TYR A 120 -1.07 -4.27 -11.21
N ALA A 121 -1.85 -3.69 -12.14
CA ALA A 121 -1.82 -4.06 -13.56
C ALA A 121 -0.45 -3.83 -14.19
N TYR A 122 0.20 -2.70 -13.90
CA TYR A 122 1.57 -2.40 -14.34
C TYR A 122 2.56 -3.43 -13.78
N CYS A 123 2.52 -3.67 -12.46
CA CYS A 123 3.43 -4.57 -11.78
C CYS A 123 3.29 -6.03 -12.25
N SER A 124 2.05 -6.49 -12.45
CA SER A 124 1.78 -7.85 -12.93
C SER A 124 2.24 -8.06 -14.38
N THR A 125 2.08 -7.05 -15.24
CA THR A 125 2.58 -7.09 -16.62
C THR A 125 4.10 -7.19 -16.66
N TYR A 126 4.80 -6.38 -15.87
CA TYR A 126 6.27 -6.45 -15.75
C TYR A 126 6.75 -7.77 -15.15
N SER A 127 6.05 -8.29 -14.14
CA SER A 127 6.41 -9.56 -13.51
C SER A 127 6.29 -10.73 -14.50
N LYS A 128 5.24 -10.75 -15.33
CA LYS A 128 5.07 -11.73 -16.41
C LYS A 128 6.16 -11.61 -17.47
N ALA A 129 6.46 -10.39 -17.92
CA ALA A 129 7.50 -10.14 -18.92
C ALA A 129 8.88 -10.65 -18.47
N ILE A 130 9.24 -10.43 -17.19
CA ILE A 130 10.52 -10.90 -16.63
C ILE A 130 10.55 -12.43 -16.50
N ALA A 131 9.45 -13.06 -16.06
CA ALA A 131 9.35 -14.51 -15.96
C ALA A 131 9.53 -15.17 -17.34
N GLN A 132 8.97 -14.56 -18.38
CA GLN A 132 9.08 -15.03 -19.75
C GLN A 132 10.51 -14.89 -20.30
N VAL A 133 11.17 -13.75 -20.08
CA VAL A 133 12.60 -13.55 -20.45
C VAL A 133 13.52 -14.52 -19.72
N THR A 134 13.21 -14.88 -18.47
CA THR A 134 14.01 -15.85 -17.69
C THR A 134 13.82 -17.27 -18.20
N ALA A 135 12.61 -17.62 -18.65
CA ALA A 135 12.32 -18.93 -19.25
C ALA A 135 12.88 -19.07 -20.67
N ASP A 136 12.94 -17.97 -21.43
CA ASP A 136 13.47 -17.91 -22.80
C ASP A 136 15.01 -17.74 -22.85
N ALA A 137 15.68 -17.52 -21.72
CA ALA A 137 17.13 -17.52 -21.65
C ALA A 137 17.63 -18.98 -21.66
N PRO A 138 18.19 -19.50 -22.77
CA PRO A 138 18.73 -20.85 -22.77
C PRO A 138 19.93 -20.87 -21.83
N ASP A 139 20.06 -21.96 -21.07
CA ASP A 139 21.15 -22.25 -20.14
C ASP A 139 22.47 -21.70 -20.67
N ARG A 140 22.90 -20.54 -20.14
CA ARG A 140 24.26 -20.07 -20.31
C ARG A 140 25.06 -20.73 -19.20
N ASN A 141 25.55 -21.93 -19.53
CA ASN A 141 26.66 -22.71 -18.96
C ASN A 141 27.23 -22.21 -17.62
#